data_AF-X0Y973-F1
#
_entry.id   AF-X0Y973-F1
#
_cell.length_a   1.000
_cell.length_b   1.000
_cell.length_c   1.000
_cell.angle_alpha   90.00
_cell.angle_beta   90.00
_cell.angle_gamma   90.00
#
_symmetry.space_group_name_H-M   'P 1'
#
loop_
_entity.id
_entity.type
_entity.pdbx_description
1 polymer ?
#
loop_
_entity_poly.entity_id
_entity_poly.type
_entity_poly.pdbx_seq_one_letter_code
_entity_poly.pdbx_strand_id
1 'polypeptide(L)'
;SPDDIIERLNKKFILGGHKAYAIARAVKEVEVILISSLAQDKVCKLFFIPMKNISQALNYVKDKYGEDFQAYILPSGNTVLPFFSIPE
;
A
#
# COMPACT_ATOMS: atom_id res chain seq x y z
N SER A 1 6.94 -9.54 10.68
CA SER A 1 5.84 -9.59 9.71
C SER A 1 4.89 -8.41 9.95
N PRO A 2 3.92 -8.14 9.07
CA PRO A 2 2.81 -7.23 9.38
C PRO A 2 2.09 -7.60 10.70
N ASP A 3 1.91 -8.90 10.97
CA ASP A 3 1.27 -9.39 12.20
C ASP A 3 2.04 -9.02 13.48
N ASP A 4 3.38 -9.11 13.45
CA ASP A 4 4.20 -8.71 14.61
C ASP A 4 4.02 -7.22 14.96
N ILE A 5 3.84 -6.36 13.95
CA ILE A 5 3.61 -4.93 14.15
C ILE A 5 2.24 -4.70 14.80
N ILE A 6 1.22 -5.43 14.33
CA ILE A 6 -0.15 -5.37 14.86
C ILE A 6 -0.20 -5.84 16.31
N GLU A 7 0.41 -6.99 16.62
CA GLU A 7 0.43 -7.55 17.96
C GLU A 7 1.15 -6.62 18.96
N ARG A 8 2.29 -6.04 18.56
CA ARG A 8 3.05 -5.11 19.41
C ARG A 8 2.27 -3.84 19.75
N LEU A 9 1.54 -3.27 18.78
CA LEU A 9 0.71 -2.08 19.04
C LEU A 9 -0.44 -2.39 20.01
N ASN A 10 -1.11 -3.54 19.83
CA ASN A 10 -2.22 -3.97 20.68
C ASN A 10 -1.78 -4.16 22.15
N LYS A 11 -0.53 -4.58 22.38
CA LYS A 11 0.02 -4.76 23.74
C LYS A 11 0.45 -3.43 24.39
N LYS A 12 1.01 -2.49 23.63
CA LYS A 12 1.53 -1.23 24.17
C LYS A 12 1.63 -0.15 23.09
N PHE A 13 1.19 1.06 23.42
CA PHE A 13 1.44 2.22 22.56
C PHE A 13 2.94 2.57 22.51
N ILE A 14 3.46 2.74 21.30
CA ILE A 14 4.82 3.21 21.03
C ILE A 14 4.73 4.39 20.07
N LEU A 15 5.48 5.47 20.34
CA LEU A 15 5.55 6.62 19.45
C LEU A 15 6.04 6.19 18.06
N GLY A 16 5.29 6.56 17.01
CA GLY A 16 5.51 6.10 15.63
C GLY A 16 4.91 4.73 15.29
N GLY A 17 4.53 3.92 16.29
CA GLY A 17 3.92 2.60 16.10
C GLY A 17 2.59 2.65 15.34
N HIS A 18 1.77 3.69 15.55
CA HIS A 18 0.48 3.83 14.87
C HIS A 18 0.61 3.99 13.35
N LYS A 19 1.72 4.57 12.85
CA LYS A 19 2.00 4.67 11.41
C LYS A 19 2.41 3.32 10.84
N ALA A 20 3.29 2.61 11.56
CA ALA A 20 3.70 1.26 11.19
C ALA A 20 2.50 0.30 11.16
N TYR A 21 1.59 0.44 12.12
CA TYR A 21 0.34 -0.32 12.15
C TYR A 21 -0.57 -0.02 10.95
N ALA A 22 -0.73 1.25 10.56
CA ALA A 22 -1.53 1.60 9.38
C ALA A 22 -0.97 0.94 8.10
N ILE A 23 0.36 0.96 7.94
CA ILE A 23 1.05 0.26 6.84
C ILE A 23 0.81 -1.25 6.93
N ALA A 24 1.04 -1.85 8.11
CA ALA A 24 0.86 -3.28 8.34
C ALA A 24 -0.56 -3.75 8.06
N ARG A 25 -1.57 -2.96 8.44
CA ARG A 25 -2.97 -3.26 8.14
C ARG A 25 -3.23 -3.21 6.63
N ALA A 26 -2.76 -2.19 5.93
CA ALA A 26 -2.97 -2.05 4.49
C ALA A 26 -2.37 -3.23 3.71
N VAL A 27 -1.10 -3.58 3.98
CA VAL A 27 -0.40 -4.65 3.24
C VAL A 27 -0.93 -6.06 3.52
N LYS A 28 -1.79 -6.24 4.53
CA LYS A 28 -2.49 -7.52 4.76
C LYS A 28 -3.66 -7.73 3.81
N GLU A 29 -4.27 -6.65 3.34
CA GLU A 29 -5.46 -6.70 2.50
C GLU A 29 -5.13 -6.47 1.02
N VAL A 30 -4.09 -5.67 0.74
CA VAL A 30 -3.70 -5.27 -0.62
C VAL A 30 -2.19 -5.31 -0.83
N GLU A 31 -1.79 -5.50 -2.09
CA GLU A 31 -0.41 -5.22 -2.49
C GLU A 31 -0.20 -3.72 -2.65
N VAL A 32 0.92 -3.22 -2.11
CA VAL A 32 1.30 -1.81 -2.26
C VAL A 32 2.56 -1.74 -3.11
N ILE A 33 2.41 -1.24 -4.33
CA ILE A 33 3.53 -0.91 -5.22
C ILE A 33 3.98 0.52 -4.89
N LEU A 34 5.27 0.72 -4.65
CA LEU A 34 5.84 2.05 -4.40
C LEU A 34 6.85 2.43 -5.49
N ILE A 35 6.53 3.49 -6.22
CA ILE A 35 7.45 4.16 -7.14
C ILE A 35 8.00 5.39 -6.44
N SER A 36 9.27 5.36 -6.05
CA SER A 36 9.93 6.47 -5.36
C SER A 36 11.46 6.39 -5.52
N SER A 37 12.16 7.43 -5.06
CA SER A 37 13.62 7.45 -4.96
C SER A 37 14.19 6.69 -3.75
N LEU A 38 13.33 6.08 -2.91
CA LEU A 38 13.80 5.28 -1.77
C LEU A 38 14.56 4.05 -2.24
N ALA A 39 15.61 3.69 -1.49
CA ALA A 39 16.34 2.46 -1.74
C ALA A 39 15.42 1.23 -1.61
N GLN A 40 15.56 0.27 -2.51
CA GLN A 40 14.67 -0.89 -2.60
C GLN A 40 14.63 -1.70 -1.29
N ASP A 41 15.75 -1.81 -0.57
CA ASP A 41 15.81 -2.50 0.73
C ASP A 41 14.90 -1.85 1.78
N LYS A 42 14.73 -0.53 1.73
CA LYS A 42 13.83 0.21 2.62
C LYS A 42 12.37 -0.03 2.26
N VAL A 43 12.06 -0.06 0.97
CA VAL A 43 10.70 -0.34 0.47
C VAL A 43 10.26 -1.76 0.85
N CYS A 44 11.13 -2.75 0.66
CA CYS A 44 10.83 -4.13 1.06
C CYS A 44 10.62 -4.28 2.57
N LYS A 45 11.33 -3.50 3.41
CA LYS A 45 11.11 -3.48 4.87
C LYS A 45 9.73 -2.93 5.27
N LEU A 46 9.04 -2.22 4.38
CA LEU A 46 7.66 -1.76 4.55
C LEU A 46 6.63 -2.76 4.01
N PHE A 47 7.07 -3.93 3.53
CA PHE A 47 6.24 -4.94 2.85
C PHE A 47 5.63 -4.44 1.53
N PHE A 48 6.25 -3.44 0.92
CA PHE A 48 5.85 -2.90 -0.38
C PHE A 48 6.67 -3.53 -1.52
N ILE A 49 6.14 -3.45 -2.73
CA ILE A 49 6.80 -3.89 -3.96
C ILE A 49 7.48 -2.67 -4.62
N PRO A 50 8.81 -2.56 -4.64
CA PRO A 50 9.49 -1.42 -5.26
C PRO A 50 9.43 -1.51 -6.79
N MET A 51 9.09 -0.40 -7.45
CA MET A 51 9.16 -0.28 -8.91
C MET A 51 9.76 1.05 -9.34
N LYS A 52 10.36 1.08 -10.53
CA LYS A 52 11.13 2.25 -11.02
C LYS A 52 10.25 3.32 -11.64
N ASN A 53 9.13 2.94 -12.25
CA ASN A 53 8.26 3.85 -12.98
C ASN A 53 6.85 3.25 -13.15
N ILE A 54 5.92 4.08 -13.61
CA ILE A 54 4.51 3.69 -13.78
C ILE A 54 4.33 2.60 -14.84
N SER A 55 5.14 2.60 -15.91
CA SER A 55 5.04 1.57 -16.96
C SER A 55 5.34 0.17 -16.40
N GLN A 56 6.35 0.05 -15.54
CA GLN A 56 6.65 -1.21 -14.86
C GLN A 56 5.48 -1.67 -13.97
N ALA A 57 4.84 -0.75 -13.24
CA ALA A 57 3.69 -1.05 -12.41
C ALA A 57 2.47 -1.47 -13.22
N LEU A 58 2.21 -0.80 -14.33
CA LEU A 58 1.11 -1.17 -15.23
C LEU A 58 1.33 -2.55 -15.84
N ASN A 59 2.55 -2.88 -16.30
CA ASN A 59 2.85 -4.22 -16.82
C ASN A 59 2.63 -5.29 -15.75
N TYR A 60 3.12 -5.08 -14.52
CA TYR A 60 2.90 -6.02 -13.42
C TYR A 60 1.41 -6.24 -13.11
N VAL A 61 0.62 -5.16 -13.07
CA VAL A 61 -0.83 -5.25 -12.82
C VAL A 61 -1.54 -5.98 -13.97
N LYS A 62 -1.18 -5.70 -15.22
CA LYS A 62 -1.72 -6.38 -16.40
C LYS A 62 -1.40 -7.88 -16.41
N ASP A 63 -0.15 -8.23 -16.13
CA ASP A 63 0.28 -9.63 -16.06
C ASP A 63 -0.49 -10.40 -14.97
N LYS A 64 -0.88 -9.71 -13.89
CA LYS A 64 -1.57 -10.32 -12.75
C LYS A 64 -3.08 -10.39 -12.88
N TYR A 65 -3.72 -9.33 -13.40
CA TYR A 65 -5.18 -9.17 -13.41
C TYR A 65 -5.81 -9.17 -14.81
N GLY A 66 -5.00 -9.19 -15.87
CA GLY A 66 -5.46 -9.08 -17.26
C GLY A 66 -5.36 -7.65 -17.81
N GLU A 67 -5.43 -7.54 -19.14
CA GLU A 67 -5.36 -6.25 -19.86
C GLU A 67 -6.61 -5.37 -19.63
N ASP A 68 -7.73 -5.95 -19.20
CA ASP A 68 -9.03 -5.28 -19.00
C ASP A 68 -9.30 -4.87 -17.54
N PHE A 69 -8.26 -4.77 -16.71
CA PHE A 69 -8.39 -4.30 -15.33
C PHE A 69 -8.98 -2.88 -15.25
N GLN A 70 -9.76 -2.64 -14.20
CA GLN A 70 -10.28 -1.31 -13.88
C GLN A 70 -9.43 -0.63 -12.82
N ALA A 71 -9.30 0.70 -12.91
CA ALA A 71 -8.54 1.47 -11.94
C ALA A 71 -9.19 2.83 -11.66
N TYR A 72 -9.06 3.27 -10.40
CA TYR A 72 -9.32 4.64 -10.00
C TYR A 72 -8.00 5.42 -9.98
N ILE A 73 -7.98 6.58 -10.62
CA ILE A 73 -6.80 7.46 -10.63
C ILE A 73 -7.08 8.64 -9.70
N LEU A 74 -6.24 8.78 -8.67
CA LEU A 74 -6.23 9.94 -7.77
C LEU A 74 -4.90 10.69 -7.94
N PRO A 75 -4.84 11.73 -8.79
CA PRO A 75 -3.58 12.46 -9.04
C PRO A 75 -2.95 13.06 -7.78
N SER A 76 -3.79 13.52 -6.84
CA SER A 76 -3.39 14.08 -5.55
C SER A 76 -4.11 13.35 -4.41
N GLY A 77 -3.61 12.18 -4.02
CA GLY A 77 -4.27 11.34 -3.00
C GLY A 77 -4.33 11.95 -1.59
N ASN A 78 -3.53 12.97 -1.29
CA ASN A 78 -3.51 13.66 0.00
C ASN A 78 -4.59 14.75 0.16
N THR A 79 -5.24 15.15 -0.94
CA THR A 79 -6.27 16.21 -0.93
C THR A 79 -7.68 15.67 -1.15
N VAL A 80 -7.82 14.35 -1.30
CA VAL A 80 -9.09 13.69 -1.64
C VAL A 80 -9.48 12.76 -0.49
N LEU A 81 -10.76 12.82 -0.09
CA LEU A 81 -11.37 11.85 0.81
C LEU A 81 -12.32 10.95 -0.01
N PRO A 82 -11.95 9.70 -0.29
CA PRO A 82 -12.82 8.77 -1.00
C PRO A 82 -14.11 8.51 -0.21
N PHE A 83 -15.26 8.58 -0.88
CA PHE A 83 -16.55 8.21 -0.33
C PHE A 83 -17.13 7.04 -1.11
N PHE A 84 -17.63 6.03 -0.41
CA PHE A 84 -18.33 4.89 -1.00
C PHE A 84 -19.68 4.72 -0.30
N SER A 85 -20.76 4.68 -1.10
CA SER A 85 -22.11 4.38 -0.64
C SER A 85 -22.58 3.09 -1.29
N ILE A 86 -23.12 2.18 -0.50
CA ILE A 86 -23.83 1.01 -1.02
C ILE A 86 -25.24 1.50 -1.43
N PRO A 87 -25.70 1.29 -2.67
CA PRO A 87 -27.09 1.59 -3.03
C PRO A 87 -28.05 0.75 -2.20
N GLU A 88 -29.17 1.34 -1.75
CA GLU A 88 -30.29 0.61 -1.14
C GLU A 88 -30.93 -0.39 -2.11
#